data_AF-C5SZU9-F1
#
_entry.id   AF-C5SZU9-F1
#
_cell.length_a   1.000
_cell.length_b   1.000
_cell.length_c   1.000
_cell.angle_alpha   90.00
_cell.angle_beta   90.00
_cell.angle_gamma   90.00
#
_symmetry.space_group_name_H-M   'P 1'
#
loop_
_entity.id
_entity.type
_entity.pdbx_description
1 polymer ?
#
loop_
_entity_poly.entity_id
_entity_poly.type
_entity_poly.pdbx_seq_one_letter_code
_entity_poly.pdbx_strand_id
1 'polypeptide(L)'
;MTTAKQSKDTAIGEVLNQNLEAAEQIKAAASELEVVHAVLSTQVPAKAAQGDLKAAVERTGEIEQQLSETAEAMDKSNAVLRELDSSTATGPTARK
;
A
#
# COMPACT_ATOMS: atom_id res chain seq x y z
N MET A 1 24.30 -26.27 3.59
CA MET A 1 23.80 -24.96 3.09
C MET A 1 22.28 -24.79 3.22
N THR A 2 21.58 -25.60 4.03
CA THR A 2 20.11 -25.62 4.11
C THR A 2 19.54 -24.57 5.08
N THR A 3 20.22 -24.27 6.19
CA THR A 3 19.70 -23.38 7.25
C THR A 3 19.57 -21.91 6.83
N ALA A 4 20.54 -21.37 6.08
CA ALA A 4 20.56 -19.97 5.67
C ALA A 4 19.54 -19.63 4.56
N LYS A 5 19.21 -20.60 3.70
CA LYS A 5 18.17 -20.45 2.68
C LYS A 5 16.79 -20.43 3.35
N GLN A 6 16.56 -21.37 4.26
CA GLN A 6 15.30 -21.51 4.98
C GLN A 6 14.99 -20.28 5.88
N SER A 7 16.00 -19.69 6.53
CA SER A 7 15.82 -18.44 7.28
C SER A 7 15.48 -17.24 6.39
N LYS A 8 16.00 -17.21 5.15
CA LYS A 8 15.72 -16.15 4.19
C LYS A 8 14.31 -16.28 3.62
N ASP A 9 13.87 -17.50 3.31
CA ASP A 9 12.52 -17.76 2.79
C ASP A 9 11.46 -17.39 3.86
N THR A 10 11.68 -17.75 5.14
CA THR A 10 10.80 -17.31 6.25
C THR A 10 10.75 -15.78 6.38
N ALA A 11 11.90 -15.10 6.27
CA ALA A 11 11.96 -13.63 6.35
C ALA A 11 11.25 -12.95 5.17
N ILE A 12 11.33 -13.50 3.96
CA ILE A 12 10.61 -12.98 2.79
C ILE A 12 9.10 -13.14 2.98
N GLY A 13 8.64 -14.31 3.46
CA GLY A 13 7.22 -14.55 3.74
C GLY A 13 6.65 -13.63 4.81
N GLU A 14 7.43 -13.35 5.88
CA GLU A 14 7.02 -12.41 6.92
C GLU A 14 6.90 -10.97 6.39
N VAL A 15 7.89 -10.49 5.64
CA VAL A 15 7.87 -9.15 5.02
C VAL A 15 6.72 -9.03 4.03
N LEU A 16 6.43 -10.08 3.24
CA LEU A 16 5.31 -10.10 2.31
C LEU A 16 3.97 -9.95 3.05
N ASN A 17 3.76 -10.69 4.15
CA ASN A 17 2.54 -10.57 4.94
C ASN A 17 2.40 -9.17 5.56
N GLN A 18 3.47 -8.61 6.13
CA GLN A 18 3.46 -7.27 6.69
C GLN A 18 3.14 -6.20 5.65
N ASN A 19 3.73 -6.30 4.46
CA ASN A 19 3.46 -5.36 3.37
C ASN A 19 2.04 -5.52 2.80
N LEU A 20 1.47 -6.73 2.78
CA LEU A 20 0.06 -6.92 2.37
C LEU A 20 -0.87 -6.24 3.36
N GLU A 21 -0.65 -6.44 4.66
CA GLU A 21 -1.46 -5.80 5.70
C GLU A 21 -1.36 -4.27 5.62
N ALA A 22 -0.14 -3.73 5.52
CA ALA A 22 0.07 -2.30 5.42
C ALA A 22 -0.52 -1.69 4.13
N ALA A 23 -0.45 -2.39 3.00
CA ALA A 23 -1.08 -1.94 1.76
C ALA A 23 -2.60 -1.82 1.90
N GLU A 24 -3.25 -2.80 2.52
CA GLU A 24 -4.70 -2.77 2.76
C GLU A 24 -5.09 -1.66 3.75
N GLN A 25 -4.31 -1.45 4.81
CA GLN A 25 -4.55 -0.34 5.74
C GLN A 25 -4.46 1.03 5.05
N ILE A 26 -3.48 1.21 4.15
CA ILE A 26 -3.30 2.45 3.40
C ILE A 26 -4.45 2.65 2.40
N LYS A 27 -4.90 1.60 1.71
CA LYS A 27 -6.08 1.67 0.82
C LYS A 27 -7.35 2.06 1.57
N ALA A 28 -7.55 1.49 2.76
CA ALA A 28 -8.68 1.84 3.61
C ALA A 28 -8.62 3.31 4.02
N ALA A 29 -7.45 3.80 4.46
CA ALA A 29 -7.25 5.19 4.82
C ALA A 29 -7.47 6.15 3.63
N ALA A 30 -6.96 5.81 2.43
CA ALA A 30 -7.20 6.58 1.21
C ALA A 30 -8.70 6.68 0.90
N SER A 31 -9.42 5.56 0.98
CA SER A 31 -10.87 5.50 0.71
C SER A 31 -11.68 6.32 1.71
N GLU A 32 -11.34 6.27 3.01
CA GLU A 32 -11.97 7.11 4.02
C GLU A 32 -11.73 8.60 3.75
N LEU A 33 -10.51 8.94 3.33
CA LEU A 33 -10.13 10.33 3.05
C LEU A 33 -10.79 10.85 1.77
N GLU A 34 -11.00 10.00 0.77
CA GLU A 34 -11.78 10.31 -0.44
C GLU A 34 -13.22 10.71 -0.06
N VAL A 35 -13.87 9.94 0.82
CA VAL A 35 -15.22 10.25 1.31
C VAL A 35 -15.23 11.59 2.05
N VAL A 36 -14.25 11.84 2.93
CA VAL A 36 -14.13 13.11 3.65
C VAL A 36 -13.93 14.27 2.68
N HIS A 37 -13.02 14.13 1.72
CA HIS A 37 -12.78 15.13 0.68
C HIS A 37 -14.05 15.43 -0.11
N ALA A 38 -14.76 14.40 -0.59
CA ALA A 38 -15.99 14.55 -1.33
C ALA A 38 -17.08 15.28 -0.52
N VAL A 39 -17.24 14.96 0.76
CA VAL A 39 -18.18 15.67 1.64
C VAL A 39 -17.78 17.13 1.81
N LEU A 40 -16.50 17.40 2.07
CA LEU A 40 -16.00 18.77 2.24
C LEU A 40 -16.15 19.59 0.95
N SER A 41 -15.87 19.01 -0.22
CA SER A 41 -15.98 19.69 -1.51
C SER A 41 -17.42 19.95 -1.95
N THR A 42 -18.39 19.13 -1.52
CA THR A 42 -19.79 19.21 -1.97
C THR A 42 -20.72 19.92 -0.98
N GLN A 43 -20.50 19.74 0.32
CA GLN A 43 -21.40 20.26 1.36
C GLN A 43 -20.96 21.58 1.95
N VAL A 44 -19.69 21.97 1.81
CA VAL A 44 -19.22 23.27 2.25
C VAL A 44 -19.48 24.29 1.14
N PRO A 45 -20.33 25.32 1.38
CA PRO A 45 -20.54 26.37 0.39
C PRO A 45 -19.21 27.02 0.02
N ALA A 46 -18.94 27.24 -1.27
CA ALA A 46 -17.69 27.84 -1.74
C ALA A 46 -17.37 29.21 -1.09
N LYS A 47 -18.40 29.93 -0.63
CA LYS A 47 -18.23 31.19 0.12
C LYS A 47 -17.79 30.99 1.57
N ALA A 48 -18.06 29.83 2.16
CA ALA A 48 -17.60 29.42 3.48
C ALA A 48 -16.23 28.71 3.42
N ALA A 49 -15.90 28.06 2.30
CA ALA A 49 -14.58 27.52 2.00
C ALA A 49 -13.59 28.62 1.61
N GLN A 50 -13.25 29.51 2.54
CA GLN A 50 -12.20 30.52 2.39
C GLN A 50 -11.06 30.28 3.38
N GLY A 51 -9.87 30.76 3.02
CA GLY A 51 -8.68 30.65 3.87
C GLY A 51 -8.33 29.20 4.20
N ASP A 52 -8.15 28.92 5.48
CA ASP A 52 -7.68 27.64 6.00
C ASP A 52 -8.58 26.46 5.62
N LEU A 53 -9.90 26.67 5.47
CA LEU A 53 -10.82 25.60 5.09
C LEU A 53 -10.61 25.14 3.65
N LYS A 54 -10.33 26.06 2.73
CA LYS A 54 -10.02 25.70 1.35
C LYS A 54 -8.69 24.96 1.25
N ALA A 55 -7.67 25.45 1.96
CA ALA A 55 -6.37 24.79 2.04
C ALA A 55 -6.47 23.38 2.67
N ALA A 56 -7.33 23.20 3.67
CA ALA A 56 -7.59 21.90 4.26
C ALA A 56 -8.23 20.93 3.26
N VAL A 57 -9.25 21.37 2.49
CA VAL A 57 -9.88 20.54 1.45
C VAL A 57 -8.86 20.10 0.40
N GLU A 58 -8.08 21.04 -0.15
CA GLU A 58 -7.05 20.74 -1.15
C GLU A 58 -6.02 19.74 -0.60
N ARG A 59 -5.56 19.97 0.64
CA ARG A 59 -4.59 19.09 1.31
C ARG A 59 -5.17 17.70 1.59
N THR A 60 -6.46 17.58 1.89
CA THR A 60 -7.13 16.29 2.05
C THR A 60 -7.10 15.49 0.73
N GLY A 61 -7.35 16.14 -0.40
CA GLY A 61 -7.22 15.50 -1.72
C GLY A 61 -5.79 15.09 -2.05
N GLU A 62 -4.81 15.93 -1.77
CA GLU A 62 -3.39 15.59 -1.99
C GLU A 62 -2.94 14.38 -1.16
N ILE A 63 -3.36 14.30 0.11
CA ILE A 63 -3.01 13.18 0.98
C ILE A 63 -3.71 11.90 0.50
N GLU A 64 -4.96 11.98 0.06
CA GLU A 64 -5.70 10.83 -0.48
C GLU A 64 -4.97 10.24 -1.69
N GLN A 65 -4.59 11.10 -2.65
CA GLN A 65 -3.81 10.69 -3.80
C GLN A 65 -2.47 10.04 -3.40
N GLN A 66 -1.73 10.64 -2.46
CA GLN A 66 -0.45 10.09 -1.98
C GLN A 66 -0.61 8.72 -1.33
N LEU A 67 -1.68 8.52 -0.54
CA LEU A 67 -1.97 7.22 0.07
C LEU A 67 -2.31 6.19 -1.00
N SER A 68 -3.12 6.54 -1.99
CA SER A 68 -3.44 5.64 -3.11
C SER A 68 -2.19 5.23 -3.89
N GLU A 69 -1.34 6.19 -4.26
CA GLU A 69 -0.07 5.92 -4.95
C GLU A 69 0.88 5.04 -4.11
N THR A 70 0.90 5.25 -2.79
CA THR A 70 1.69 4.42 -1.87
C THR A 70 1.18 2.99 -1.82
N ALA A 71 -0.14 2.79 -1.73
CA ALA A 71 -0.74 1.46 -1.78
C ALA A 71 -0.40 0.73 -3.08
N GLU A 72 -0.45 1.40 -4.24
CA GLU A 72 -0.05 0.80 -5.52
C GLU A 72 1.44 0.42 -5.56
N ALA A 73 2.31 1.26 -5.01
CA ALA A 73 3.73 0.95 -4.91
C ALA A 73 3.98 -0.28 -4.02
N MET A 74 3.22 -0.42 -2.94
CA MET A 74 3.26 -1.59 -2.07
C MET A 74 2.73 -2.85 -2.76
N ASP A 75 1.66 -2.77 -3.53
CA ASP A 75 1.16 -3.89 -4.33
C ASP A 75 2.21 -4.38 -5.35
N LYS A 76 2.93 -3.45 -6.00
CA LYS A 76 4.05 -3.78 -6.89
C LYS A 76 5.20 -4.44 -6.12
N SER A 77 5.54 -3.93 -4.94
CA SER A 77 6.56 -4.54 -4.06
C SER A 77 6.18 -5.96 -3.64
N ASN A 78 4.91 -6.16 -3.28
CA ASN A 78 4.36 -7.47 -2.92
C ASN A 78 4.40 -8.47 -4.08
N ALA A 79 4.15 -8.02 -5.31
CA ALA A 79 4.30 -8.86 -6.49
C ALA A 79 5.75 -9.35 -6.65
N VAL A 80 6.74 -8.46 -6.51
CA VAL A 80 8.17 -8.83 -6.57
C VAL A 80 8.54 -9.80 -5.44
N LEU A 81 8.06 -9.56 -4.22
CA LEU A 81 8.32 -10.45 -3.08
C LEU A 81 7.74 -11.86 -3.31
N ARG A 82 6.55 -11.98 -3.92
CA ARG A 82 5.96 -13.28 -4.31
C ARG A 82 6.78 -14.00 -5.38
N GLU A 83 7.31 -13.26 -6.35
CA GLU A 83 8.22 -13.84 -7.35
C GLU A 83 9.51 -14.35 -6.71
N LEU A 84 10.08 -13.62 -5.74
CA LEU A 84 11.26 -14.04 -5.00
C LEU A 84 11.00 -15.27 -4.12
N ASP A 85 9.84 -15.35 -3.47
CA ASP A 85 9.45 -16.49 -2.65
C ASP A 85 9.18 -17.76 -3.49
N SER A 86 8.51 -17.61 -4.64
CA SER A 86 8.22 -18.72 -5.54
C SER A 86 9.47 -19.24 -6.28
N SER A 87 10.39 -18.36 -6.65
CA SER A 87 11.64 -18.74 -7.33
C SER A 87 12.64 -19.48 -6.42
N THR A 88 12.55 -19.31 -5.09
CA THR A 88 13.36 -20.11 -4.15
C THR A 88 12.75 -21.49 -3.87
N ALA A 89 11.44 -21.68 -4.08
CA ALA A 89 10.75 -22.97 -3.93
C ALA A 89 11.09 -23.98 -5.04
N THR A 90 11.43 -23.52 -6.25
CA THR A 90 11.85 -24.38 -7.38
C THR A 90 13.38 -24.50 -7.48
N GLY A 91 14.00 -25.23 -6.56
CA GLY A 91 15.36 -25.77 -6.79
C GLY A 91 15.30 -27.02 -7.68
N PRO A 92 16.25 -27.23 -8.61
CA PRO A 92 16.13 -28.24 -9.66
C PRO A 92 16.12 -29.65 -9.07
N THR A 93 15.01 -30.37 -9.26
CA THR A 93 14.96 -31.82 -9.12
C THR A 93 15.85 -32.41 -10.22
N ALA A 94 17.13 -32.61 -9.92
CA ALA A 94 18.02 -33.36 -10.78
C ALA A 94 17.49 -34.80 -10.91
N ARG A 95 16.99 -35.12 -12.11
CA ARG A 95 16.68 -36.46 -12.57
C ARG A 95 17.97 -37.28 -12.71
N LYS A 96 17.84 -38.56 -12.35
CA LYS A 96 18.69 -39.74 -12.57
C LYS A 96 19.75 -40.03 -11.52
#